data_AF-A0A949QBQ9-F1
#
_entry.id   AF-A0A949QBQ9-F1
#
_cell.length_a   1.000
_cell.length_b   1.000
_cell.length_c   1.000
_cell.angle_alpha   90.00
_cell.angle_beta   90.00
_cell.angle_gamma   90.00
#
_symmetry.space_group_name_H-M   'P 1'
#
loop_
_entity.id
_entity.type
_entity.pdbx_description
1 polymer ?
#
loop_
_entity_poly.entity_id
_entity_poly.type
_entity_poly.pdbx_seq_one_letter_code
_entity_poly.pdbx_strand_id
1 'polypeptide(L)'
;MFGDALRRMAGAATYLYQDGPHYWYSTQPTVTKLAEDRAEQFKREPDKVAAEVERRLRKDLLTTGDFHRIHPMPQTGSDVPDDLDARLVVLGMAHPYSKEAGNPAELAAKAILENRGNSPRLYRNTLVF
;
A
#
# COMPACT_ATOMS: atom_id res chain seq x y z
N MET A 1 -37.30 1.44 -13.33
CA MET A 1 -36.78 0.06 -13.19
C MET A 1 -35.85 -0.35 -14.33
N PHE A 2 -36.17 -0.09 -15.62
CA PHE A 2 -35.33 -0.50 -16.76
C PHE A 2 -33.95 0.18 -16.85
N GLY A 3 -33.83 1.45 -16.46
CA GLY A 3 -32.55 2.18 -16.51
C GLY A 3 -31.48 1.61 -15.57
N ASP A 4 -31.88 1.04 -14.42
CA ASP A 4 -30.92 0.43 -13.47
C ASP A 4 -30.43 -0.94 -13.98
N ALA A 5 -31.32 -1.74 -14.59
CA ALA A 5 -30.95 -3.01 -15.21
C ALA A 5 -29.99 -2.81 -16.41
N LEU A 6 -30.27 -1.83 -17.28
CA LEU A 6 -29.39 -1.50 -18.41
C LEU A 6 -28.03 -0.96 -17.95
N ARG A 7 -28.01 -0.12 -16.89
CA ARG A 7 -26.76 0.38 -16.31
C ARG A 7 -25.91 -0.73 -15.69
N ARG A 8 -26.54 -1.68 -14.98
CA ARG A 8 -25.84 -2.87 -14.46
C ARG A 8 -25.32 -3.76 -15.57
N MET A 9 -26.09 -3.97 -16.63
CA MET A 9 -25.63 -4.74 -17.79
C MET A 9 -24.48 -4.04 -18.52
N ALA A 10 -24.55 -2.73 -18.74
CA ALA A 10 -23.45 -1.97 -19.34
C ALA A 10 -22.17 -2.00 -18.49
N GLY A 11 -22.30 -2.07 -17.15
CA GLY A 11 -21.16 -2.28 -16.26
C GLY A 11 -20.54 -3.67 -16.34
N ALA A 12 -21.36 -4.71 -16.57
CA ALA A 12 -20.92 -6.12 -16.54
C ALA A 12 -20.63 -6.73 -17.93
N ALA A 13 -21.12 -6.13 -19.02
CA ALA A 13 -21.01 -6.68 -20.36
C ALA A 13 -19.70 -6.27 -21.04
N THR A 14 -18.94 -7.27 -21.50
CA THR A 14 -17.61 -7.14 -22.13
C THR A 14 -17.58 -6.16 -23.31
N TYR A 15 -18.64 -6.11 -24.12
CA TYR A 15 -18.67 -5.42 -25.42
C TYR A 15 -19.74 -4.32 -25.53
N LEU A 16 -20.50 -4.06 -24.47
CA LEU A 16 -21.59 -3.09 -24.47
C LEU A 16 -21.09 -1.75 -23.93
N TYR A 17 -21.09 -0.73 -24.78
CA TYR A 17 -20.69 0.63 -24.41
C TYR A 17 -21.92 1.42 -23.98
N GLN A 18 -21.71 2.37 -23.07
CA GLN A 18 -22.72 3.33 -22.63
C GLN A 18 -22.14 4.74 -22.71
N ASP A 19 -22.85 5.64 -23.40
CA ASP A 19 -22.59 7.09 -23.38
C ASP A 19 -23.91 7.86 -23.24
N GLY A 20 -24.18 8.36 -22.03
CA GLY A 20 -25.46 8.97 -21.68
C GLY A 20 -26.64 8.02 -21.96
N PRO A 21 -27.59 8.37 -22.85
CA PRO A 21 -28.71 7.50 -23.24
C PRO A 21 -28.37 6.48 -24.34
N HIS A 22 -27.19 6.54 -24.95
CA HIS A 22 -26.82 5.69 -26.08
C HIS A 22 -26.10 4.42 -25.63
N TYR A 23 -26.45 3.30 -26.26
CA TYR A 23 -25.84 2.00 -26.04
C TYR A 23 -25.55 1.33 -27.38
N TRP A 24 -24.36 0.76 -27.54
CA TRP A 24 -24.00 -0.01 -28.73
C TRP A 24 -23.02 -1.13 -28.39
N TYR A 25 -23.02 -2.16 -29.23
CA TYR A 25 -22.02 -3.23 -29.16
C TYR A 25 -20.85 -2.89 -30.08
N SER A 26 -19.63 -3.15 -29.61
CA SER A 26 -18.41 -3.06 -30.41
C SER A 26 -17.61 -4.36 -30.30
N THR A 27 -16.73 -4.63 -31.25
CA THR A 27 -15.85 -5.81 -31.24
C THR A 27 -14.70 -5.68 -30.25
N GLN A 28 -14.47 -4.48 -29.71
CA GLN A 28 -13.44 -4.22 -28.71
C GLN A 28 -14.02 -4.26 -27.29
N PRO A 29 -13.33 -4.90 -26.32
CA PRO A 29 -13.79 -4.92 -24.94
C PRO A 29 -13.79 -3.51 -24.33
N THR A 30 -14.76 -3.24 -23.46
CA THR A 30 -14.90 -1.94 -22.79
C THR A 30 -13.71 -1.62 -21.88
N VAL A 31 -13.46 -0.34 -21.63
CA VAL A 31 -12.40 0.11 -20.69
C VAL A 31 -12.64 -0.46 -19.29
N THR A 32 -13.90 -0.57 -18.87
CA THR A 32 -14.30 -1.19 -17.59
C THR A 32 -13.85 -2.65 -17.55
N LYS A 33 -14.15 -3.44 -18.59
CA LYS A 33 -13.74 -4.85 -18.64
C LYS A 33 -12.23 -5.00 -18.64
N LEU A 34 -11.52 -4.19 -19.43
CA LEU A 34 -10.06 -4.20 -19.47
C LEU A 34 -9.44 -3.80 -18.12
N ALA A 35 -10.07 -2.89 -17.39
CA ALA A 35 -9.65 -2.52 -16.04
C ALA A 35 -9.89 -3.65 -15.04
N GLU A 36 -11.02 -4.34 -15.11
CA GLU A 36 -11.32 -5.52 -14.28
C GLU A 36 -10.33 -6.66 -14.56
N ASP A 37 -10.06 -6.97 -15.83
CA ASP A 37 -9.11 -8.02 -16.22
C ASP A 37 -7.71 -7.71 -15.70
N ARG A 38 -7.28 -6.45 -15.80
CA ARG A 38 -6.01 -5.99 -15.22
C ARG A 38 -6.01 -6.06 -13.70
N ALA A 39 -7.11 -5.69 -13.05
CA ALA A 39 -7.23 -5.80 -11.60
C ALA A 39 -7.14 -7.27 -11.14
N GLU A 40 -7.74 -8.20 -11.89
CA GLU A 40 -7.59 -9.64 -11.64
C GLU A 40 -6.17 -10.14 -11.86
N GLN A 41 -5.46 -9.64 -12.88
CA GLN A 41 -4.04 -9.95 -13.07
C GLN A 41 -3.21 -9.49 -11.86
N PHE A 42 -3.42 -8.27 -11.37
CA PHE A 42 -2.70 -7.76 -10.20
C PHE A 42 -3.01 -8.53 -8.90
N LYS A 43 -4.22 -9.11 -8.75
CA LYS A 43 -4.51 -10.02 -7.64
C LYS A 43 -3.63 -11.28 -7.65
N ARG A 44 -3.19 -11.72 -8.83
CA ARG A 44 -2.30 -12.87 -9.01
C ARG A 44 -0.82 -12.50 -8.83
N GLU A 45 -0.51 -11.21 -8.82
CA GLU A 45 0.86 -10.68 -8.74
C GLU A 45 1.01 -9.68 -7.57
N PRO A 46 0.77 -10.12 -6.32
CA PRO A 46 0.78 -9.24 -5.16
C PRO A 46 2.14 -8.55 -4.96
N ASP A 47 3.24 -9.19 -5.34
CA ASP A 47 4.59 -8.64 -5.22
C ASP A 47 4.79 -7.40 -6.10
N LYS A 48 4.21 -7.38 -7.31
CA LYS A 48 4.27 -6.21 -8.19
C LYS A 48 3.50 -5.03 -7.60
N VAL A 49 2.36 -5.30 -6.98
CA VAL A 49 1.56 -4.28 -6.29
C VAL A 49 2.35 -3.73 -5.11
N ALA A 50 2.93 -4.61 -4.28
CA ALA A 50 3.76 -4.21 -3.15
C ALA A 50 4.93 -3.33 -3.60
N ALA A 51 5.70 -3.78 -4.60
CA ALA A 51 6.83 -3.01 -5.13
C ALA A 51 6.43 -1.63 -5.66
N GLU A 52 5.28 -1.51 -6.32
CA GLU A 52 4.78 -0.22 -6.82
C GLU A 52 4.33 0.71 -5.69
N VAL A 53 3.66 0.18 -4.66
CA VAL A 53 3.32 0.95 -3.46
C VAL A 53 4.59 1.42 -2.75
N GLU A 54 5.57 0.53 -2.55
CA GLU A 54 6.84 0.89 -1.94
C GLU A 54 7.58 1.96 -2.73
N ARG A 55 7.61 1.86 -4.07
CA ARG A 55 8.24 2.85 -4.94
C ARG A 55 7.60 4.23 -4.77
N ARG A 56 6.27 4.31 -4.72
CA ARG A 56 5.55 5.57 -4.52
C ARG A 56 5.79 6.13 -3.12
N LEU A 57 5.73 5.28 -2.10
CA LEU A 57 5.93 5.66 -0.72
C LEU A 57 7.36 6.18 -0.50
N ARG A 58 8.38 5.51 -1.03
CA ARG A 58 9.78 5.98 -0.97
C ARG A 58 9.95 7.36 -1.59
N LYS A 59 9.25 7.64 -2.70
CA LYS A 59 9.29 8.95 -3.36
C LYS A 59 8.64 10.04 -2.50
N ASP A 60 7.52 9.73 -1.85
CA ASP A 60 6.81 10.66 -0.97
C ASP A 60 7.63 11.00 0.28
N LEU A 61 8.23 9.97 0.89
CA LEU A 61 9.07 10.07 2.09
C LEU A 61 10.45 10.70 1.86
N LEU A 62 10.77 11.13 0.63
CA LEU A 62 11.93 12.01 0.40
C LEU A 62 11.74 13.37 1.08
N THR A 63 10.49 13.78 1.29
CA THR A 63 10.16 14.98 2.05
C THR A 63 10.09 14.62 3.53
N THR A 64 11.16 14.91 4.27
CA THR A 64 11.31 14.43 5.65
C THR A 64 10.49 15.18 6.70
N GLY A 65 9.97 16.37 6.34
CA GLY A 65 9.28 17.24 7.29
C GLY A 65 10.18 17.62 8.47
N ASP A 66 9.63 17.52 9.68
CA ASP A 66 10.34 17.85 10.93
C ASP A 66 11.24 16.72 11.46
N PHE A 67 11.20 15.53 10.84
CA PHE A 67 12.06 14.42 11.26
C PHE A 67 13.46 14.58 10.70
N HIS A 68 14.47 14.33 11.54
CA HIS A 68 15.86 14.35 11.11
C HIS A 68 16.12 13.31 10.00
N ARG A 69 15.45 12.15 10.09
CA ARG A 69 15.51 11.10 9.07
C ARG A 69 14.24 10.27 9.06
N ILE A 70 13.86 9.83 7.86
CA ILE A 70 12.83 8.81 7.66
C ILE A 70 13.50 7.50 7.22
N HIS A 71 13.09 6.38 7.81
CA HIS A 71 13.49 5.03 7.45
C HIS A 71 12.32 4.33 6.74
N PRO A 72 12.27 4.37 5.39
CA PRO A 72 11.20 3.75 4.63
C PRO A 72 11.39 2.24 4.51
N MET A 73 10.47 1.50 5.11
CA MET A 73 10.30 0.05 5.03
C MET A 73 11.60 -0.71 5.36
N PRO A 74 12.16 -0.51 6.57
CA PRO A 74 13.31 -1.29 7.01
C PRO A 74 12.93 -2.77 7.08
N GLN A 75 13.86 -3.64 6.71
CA GLN A 75 13.66 -5.08 6.79
C GLN A 75 13.92 -5.59 8.21
N THR A 76 14.85 -4.94 8.92
CA THR A 76 15.25 -5.31 10.27
C THR A 76 15.60 -4.09 11.12
N GLY A 77 15.69 -4.28 12.44
CA GLY A 77 16.17 -3.24 13.34
C GLY A 77 17.60 -2.76 13.04
N SER A 78 18.40 -3.50 12.28
CA SER A 78 19.75 -3.08 11.87
C SER A 78 19.73 -1.91 10.88
N ASP A 79 18.63 -1.74 10.14
CA ASP A 79 18.48 -0.69 9.11
C ASP A 79 18.17 0.69 9.70
N VAL A 80 17.90 0.73 11.01
CA VAL A 80 17.58 1.94 11.77
C VAL A 80 18.68 2.16 12.81
N PRO A 81 19.57 3.16 12.64
CA PRO A 81 20.61 3.46 13.62
C PRO A 81 20.04 3.87 14.99
N ASP A 82 20.88 3.83 16.03
CA ASP A 82 20.50 4.16 17.42
C ASP A 82 21.30 5.40 17.86
N ASP A 83 20.82 6.57 17.47
CA ASP A 83 21.37 7.89 17.78
C ASP A 83 20.28 8.77 18.41
N LEU A 84 20.67 9.96 18.88
CA LEU A 84 19.85 10.86 19.71
C LEU A 84 18.72 11.59 18.97
N ASP A 85 18.82 11.74 17.64
CA ASP A 85 17.85 12.50 16.86
C ASP A 85 16.55 11.72 16.62
N ALA A 86 15.41 12.43 16.63
CA ALA A 86 14.09 11.86 16.37
C ALA A 86 13.92 11.46 14.89
N ARG A 87 13.32 10.28 14.67
CA ARG A 87 13.17 9.67 13.33
C ARG A 87 11.82 9.01 13.17
N LEU A 88 11.34 9.02 11.93
CA LEU A 88 10.16 8.26 11.53
C LEU A 88 10.57 6.94 10.87
N VAL A 89 9.97 5.84 11.31
CA VAL A 89 10.12 4.51 10.73
C VAL A 89 8.80 4.12 10.09
N VAL A 90 8.77 4.02 8.77
CA VAL A 90 7.54 3.66 8.04
C VAL A 90 7.58 2.19 7.70
N LEU A 91 6.66 1.40 8.24
CA LEU A 91 6.60 -0.04 7.99
C LEU A 91 6.03 -0.36 6.59
N GLY A 92 6.51 -1.45 6.00
CA GLY A 92 6.03 -1.92 4.70
C GLY A 92 4.69 -2.67 4.79
N MET A 93 4.12 -2.99 3.62
CA MET A 93 2.82 -3.67 3.52
C MET A 93 2.79 -5.09 4.11
N ALA A 94 3.97 -5.69 4.33
CA ALA A 94 4.10 -6.98 5.01
C ALA A 94 3.71 -6.93 6.50
N HIS A 95 3.66 -5.73 7.09
CA HIS A 95 3.30 -5.50 8.49
C HIS A 95 2.03 -4.65 8.56
N PRO A 96 0.86 -5.19 8.19
CA PRO A 96 -0.39 -4.43 8.21
C PRO A 96 -0.78 -4.04 9.64
N TYR A 97 -1.31 -2.83 9.78
CA TYR A 97 -1.88 -2.34 11.03
C TYR A 97 -3.37 -2.69 11.12
N SER A 98 -3.80 -3.10 12.31
CA SER A 98 -5.21 -3.18 12.69
C SER A 98 -5.41 -2.60 14.09
N LYS A 99 -6.66 -2.38 14.51
CA LYS A 99 -6.96 -1.86 15.85
C LYS A 99 -6.81 -2.92 16.95
N GLU A 100 -6.69 -4.19 16.57
CA GLU A 100 -6.44 -5.25 17.54
C GLU A 100 -5.00 -5.18 18.07
N ALA A 101 -4.85 -5.47 19.36
CA ALA A 101 -3.53 -5.56 19.98
C ALA A 101 -2.74 -6.76 19.41
N GLY A 102 -1.42 -6.60 19.31
CA GLY A 102 -0.53 -7.64 18.77
C GLY A 102 -0.65 -7.82 17.27
N ASN A 103 -1.13 -6.81 16.54
CA ASN A 103 -1.14 -6.82 15.08
C ASN A 103 0.30 -6.87 14.51
N PRO A 104 0.48 -7.29 13.24
CA PRO A 104 1.80 -7.41 12.63
C PRO A 104 2.64 -6.12 12.65
N ALA A 105 2.01 -4.96 12.52
CA ALA A 105 2.71 -3.66 12.60
C ALA A 105 3.26 -3.41 14.02
N GLU A 106 2.46 -3.66 15.05
CA GLU A 106 2.86 -3.49 16.45
C GLU A 106 4.02 -4.43 16.82
N LEU A 107 3.97 -5.69 16.38
CA LEU A 107 5.04 -6.67 16.60
C LEU A 107 6.35 -6.23 15.94
N ALA A 108 6.29 -5.78 14.69
CA ALA A 108 7.45 -5.29 13.95
C ALA A 108 8.02 -4.00 14.57
N ALA A 109 7.15 -3.04 14.92
CA ALA A 109 7.53 -1.80 15.57
C ALA A 109 8.22 -2.07 16.90
N LYS A 110 7.67 -2.96 17.74
CA LYS A 110 8.26 -3.35 19.01
C LYS A 110 9.65 -3.99 18.84
N ALA A 111 9.80 -4.89 17.87
CA ALA A 111 11.09 -5.52 17.59
C ALA A 111 12.16 -4.49 17.18
N ILE A 112 11.80 -3.53 16.32
CA ILE A 112 12.69 -2.43 15.92
C ILE A 112 12.95 -1.48 17.09
N LEU A 113 11.95 -1.18 17.91
CA LEU A 113 12.07 -0.29 19.07
C LEU A 113 12.99 -0.85 20.15
N GLU A 114 12.97 -2.16 20.36
CA GLU A 114 13.76 -2.81 21.40
C GLU A 114 15.21 -3.07 20.98
N ASN A 115 15.45 -3.41 19.72
CA ASN A 115 16.77 -3.85 19.24
C ASN A 115 17.22 -3.16 17.95
N ARG A 116 18.52 -2.86 17.88
CA ARG A 116 19.24 -2.53 16.64
C ARG A 116 20.03 -3.75 16.21
N GLY A 117 19.42 -4.59 15.37
CA GLY A 117 19.96 -5.90 15.03
C GLY A 117 19.97 -6.81 16.25
N ASN A 118 21.15 -7.26 16.67
CA ASN A 118 21.33 -8.17 17.81
C ASN A 118 21.60 -7.46 19.15
N SER A 119 21.62 -6.12 19.16
CA SER A 119 21.92 -5.33 20.36
C SER A 119 20.69 -4.53 20.81
N PRO A 120 20.39 -4.49 22.13
CA PRO A 120 19.32 -3.64 22.65
C PRO A 120 19.57 -2.15 22.34
N ARG A 121 18.51 -1.41 22.03
CA ARG A 121 18.58 0.05 21.84
C ARG A 121 18.65 0.80 23.16
N LEU A 122 19.46 1.86 23.15
CA LEU A 122 19.58 2.82 24.23
C LEU A 122 18.57 3.97 24.07
N TYR A 123 18.36 4.45 22.85
CA TYR A 123 17.55 5.66 22.58
C TYR A 123 16.18 5.34 21.98
N ARG A 124 15.42 4.45 22.63
CA ARG A 124 14.11 3.98 22.13
C ARG A 124 13.12 5.11 21.86
N ASN A 125 13.14 6.14 22.69
CA ASN A 125 12.22 7.29 22.60
C ASN A 125 12.50 8.21 21.40
N THR A 126 13.52 7.93 20.59
CA THR A 126 13.84 8.69 19.37
C THR A 126 13.15 8.13 18.12
N LEU A 127 12.49 6.97 18.22
CA LEU A 127 11.78 6.36 17.11
C LEU A 127 10.27 6.60 17.19
N VAL A 128 9.71 7.03 16.07
CA VAL A 128 8.27 7.15 15.82
C VAL A 128 7.92 6.21 14.67
N PHE A 129 6.74 5.57 14.73
CA PHE A 129 6.23 4.62 13.72
C PHE A 129 4.91 5.12 13.16
#